data_AF-A0A2R7M819-F1
#
_entry.id   AF-A0A2R7M819-F1
#
_cell.length_a   1.000
_cell.length_b   1.000
_cell.length_c   1.000
_cell.angle_alpha   90.00
_cell.angle_beta   90.00
_cell.angle_gamma   90.00
#
_symmetry.space_group_name_H-M   'P 1'
#
loop_
_entity.id
_entity.type
_entity.pdbx_description
1 polymer ?
#
loop_
_entity_poly.entity_id
_entity_poly.type
_entity_poly.pdbx_seq_one_letter_code
_entity_poly.pdbx_strand_id
1 'polypeptide(L)'
;MKKIILIGLFSALPIVVFNSCNTSNSQTLAAKTTVADDEGYISIDTSKIPDDEFGKSVRYGRELMMKTAYYIGPNGIKGKYLGNKMNCTNCHQDAGTKPYAFNLMSSHDNYPQYRGRENKVLTLAERVNNCVMRPHSGKPLPLDGKEMVAFLSYFKWISKFVPKDGDFKGAKNLEIEFPDVAASPERGKALFTENCARCHGNNGEGQYNADKSGYTYPPLWGNYAYQPGSSMHRVIKQAQWLK
;
A
#
# COMPACT_ATOMS: atom_id res chain seq x y z
N MET A 1 45.35 48.88 -54.65
CA MET A 1 44.83 47.65 -53.99
C MET A 1 45.09 47.76 -52.49
N LYS A 2 44.07 48.08 -51.68
CA LYS A 2 44.16 48.16 -50.21
C LYS A 2 43.81 46.78 -49.63
N LYS A 3 44.72 46.15 -48.88
CA LYS A 3 44.42 44.95 -48.09
C LYS A 3 43.97 45.39 -46.69
N ILE A 4 42.71 45.11 -46.37
CA ILE A 4 42.13 45.27 -45.03
C ILE A 4 42.36 43.95 -44.30
N ILE A 5 43.08 43.97 -43.18
CA ILE A 5 43.24 42.83 -42.28
C ILE A 5 42.16 42.96 -41.19
N LEU A 6 41.20 42.04 -41.20
CA LEU A 6 40.16 41.91 -40.18
C LEU A 6 40.73 41.09 -39.02
N ILE A 7 40.93 41.72 -37.86
CA ILE A 7 41.31 41.03 -36.61
C ILE A 7 40.01 40.69 -35.88
N GLY A 8 39.63 39.41 -35.85
CA GLY A 8 38.50 38.92 -35.08
C GLY A 8 38.85 38.81 -33.60
N LEU A 9 38.17 39.60 -32.75
CA LEU A 9 38.16 39.40 -31.31
C LEU A 9 37.29 38.18 -30.96
N PHE A 10 37.91 37.08 -30.54
CA PHE A 10 37.22 35.97 -29.89
C PHE A 10 37.08 36.32 -28.40
N SER A 11 35.88 36.70 -27.96
CA SER A 11 35.54 36.80 -26.54
C SER A 11 35.22 35.40 -25.99
N ALA A 12 36.15 34.84 -25.22
CA ALA A 12 35.90 33.63 -24.45
C ALA A 12 35.06 33.97 -23.21
N LEU A 13 33.78 33.59 -23.20
CA LEU A 13 33.01 33.53 -21.97
C LEU A 13 33.43 32.28 -21.18
N PRO A 14 33.72 32.39 -19.86
CA PRO A 14 34.01 31.23 -19.05
C PRO A 14 32.72 30.47 -18.76
N ILE A 15 32.66 29.22 -19.23
CA ILE A 15 31.63 28.24 -18.85
C ILE A 15 31.93 27.85 -17.40
N VAL A 16 31.16 28.40 -16.45
CA VAL A 16 31.18 27.96 -15.05
C VAL A 16 30.44 26.64 -14.97
N VAL A 17 31.18 25.54 -14.99
CA VAL A 17 30.66 24.19 -14.73
C VAL A 17 30.53 24.03 -13.22
N PHE A 18 29.32 24.17 -12.68
CA PHE A 18 29.01 23.75 -11.31
C PHE A 18 29.04 22.22 -11.24
N ASN A 19 30.21 21.65 -10.92
CA ASN A 19 30.35 20.25 -10.57
C ASN A 19 29.79 20.02 -9.16
N SER A 20 28.47 19.84 -9.06
CA SER A 20 27.83 19.40 -7.83
C SER A 20 27.95 17.88 -7.70
N CYS A 21 29.18 17.40 -7.47
CA CYS A 21 29.43 16.03 -7.04
C CYS A 21 29.21 15.98 -5.52
N ASN A 22 27.95 15.84 -5.12
CA ASN A 22 27.63 15.49 -3.75
C ASN A 22 27.96 14.00 -3.57
N THR A 23 29.16 13.70 -3.06
CA THR A 23 29.55 12.36 -2.63
C THR A 23 28.68 11.98 -1.43
N SER A 24 27.46 11.53 -1.73
CA SER A 24 26.64 10.82 -0.75
C SER A 24 27.37 9.52 -0.41
N ASN A 25 27.95 9.50 0.79
CA ASN A 25 28.56 8.34 1.39
C ASN A 25 27.43 7.33 1.71
N SER A 26 26.97 6.61 0.69
CA SER A 26 25.83 5.68 0.74
C SER A 26 26.25 4.28 1.20
N GLN A 27 27.25 4.20 2.07
CA GLN A 27 27.79 2.94 2.58
C GLN A 27 28.01 3.00 4.10
N THR A 28 26.99 3.37 4.87
CA THR A 28 26.96 3.03 6.33
C THR A 28 25.54 2.99 6.91
N LEU A 29 24.58 2.32 6.26
CA LEU A 29 23.27 2.00 6.87
C LEU A 29 22.83 0.55 6.66
N ALA A 30 23.73 -0.31 6.18
CA ALA A 30 23.46 -1.73 6.02
C ALA A 30 24.00 -2.53 7.22
N ALA A 31 23.32 -2.49 8.36
CA ALA A 31 23.41 -3.55 9.37
C ALA A 31 22.28 -3.45 10.42
N LYS A 32 21.48 -4.52 10.49
CA LYS A 32 20.52 -4.87 11.56
C LYS A 32 19.34 -3.92 11.80
N THR A 33 18.27 -4.08 11.02
CA THR A 33 16.94 -3.62 11.46
C THR A 33 15.84 -4.68 11.33
N THR A 34 16.15 -5.90 10.94
CA THR A 34 15.16 -7.00 10.95
C THR A 34 15.08 -7.57 12.36
N VAL A 35 14.22 -7.01 13.20
CA VAL A 35 13.82 -7.68 14.44
C VAL A 35 12.74 -8.68 14.03
N ALA A 36 13.17 -9.88 13.65
CA ALA A 36 12.27 -11.01 13.65
C ALA A 36 11.94 -11.31 15.12
N ASP A 37 10.66 -11.51 15.44
CA ASP A 37 10.28 -12.01 16.76
C ASP A 37 10.73 -13.47 16.95
N ASP A 38 10.47 -14.03 18.13
CA ASP A 38 10.84 -15.40 18.48
C ASP A 38 10.20 -16.45 17.55
N GLU A 39 9.16 -16.08 16.80
CA GLU A 39 8.47 -16.92 15.83
C GLU A 39 8.94 -16.69 14.38
N GLY A 40 9.89 -15.78 14.16
CA GLY A 40 10.47 -15.47 12.86
C GLY A 40 9.68 -14.45 12.02
N TYR A 41 8.70 -13.75 12.60
CA TYR A 41 7.96 -12.69 11.90
C TYR A 41 8.64 -11.35 12.04
N ILE A 42 8.65 -10.56 10.96
CA ILE A 42 9.24 -9.22 10.98
C ILE A 42 8.30 -8.26 11.71
N SER A 43 8.78 -7.69 12.82
CA SER A 43 8.07 -6.64 13.55
C SER A 43 8.61 -5.25 13.20
N ILE A 44 7.72 -4.28 13.03
CA ILE A 44 8.04 -2.91 12.64
C ILE A 44 7.87 -1.95 13.81
N ASP A 45 8.99 -1.41 14.29
CA ASP A 45 8.99 -0.35 15.28
C ASP A 45 8.82 1.02 14.60
N THR A 46 7.62 1.58 14.70
CA THR A 46 7.29 2.89 14.12
C THR A 46 8.01 4.07 14.78
N SER A 47 8.59 3.90 15.97
CA SER A 47 9.42 4.95 16.59
C SER A 47 10.71 5.21 15.79
N LYS A 48 11.14 4.22 14.99
CA LYS A 48 12.33 4.31 14.11
C LYS A 48 12.06 5.04 12.79
N ILE A 49 10.86 5.56 12.56
CA ILE A 49 10.64 6.41 11.39
C ILE A 49 11.51 7.68 11.57
N PRO A 50 12.34 8.07 10.59
CA PRO A 50 13.20 9.25 10.70
C PRO A 50 12.43 10.51 11.08
N ASP A 51 13.06 11.44 11.79
CA ASP A 51 12.46 12.74 12.13
C ASP A 51 12.86 13.83 11.13
N ASP A 52 12.57 13.57 9.85
CA ASP A 52 12.86 14.46 8.71
C ASP A 52 11.64 14.56 7.77
N GLU A 53 11.77 15.30 6.67
CA GLU A 53 10.67 15.45 5.68
C GLU A 53 10.24 14.11 5.06
N PHE A 54 11.18 13.18 4.84
CA PHE A 54 10.83 11.84 4.38
C PHE A 54 10.01 11.10 5.44
N GLY A 55 10.44 11.13 6.69
CA GLY A 55 9.73 10.55 7.81
C GLY A 55 8.34 11.14 8.04
N LYS A 56 8.14 12.44 7.81
CA LYS A 56 6.80 13.06 7.80
C LYS A 56 5.90 12.43 6.73
N SER A 57 6.45 12.21 5.53
CA SER A 57 5.75 11.51 4.43
C SER A 57 5.42 10.06 4.79
N VAL A 58 6.36 9.33 5.42
CA VAL A 58 6.16 7.95 5.90
C VAL A 58 5.03 7.86 6.94
N ARG A 59 5.05 8.75 7.96
CA ARG A 59 3.99 8.80 8.99
C ARG A 59 2.64 9.08 8.35
N TYR A 60 2.58 10.03 7.40
CA TYR A 60 1.35 10.34 6.71
C TYR A 60 0.84 9.16 5.85
N GLY A 61 1.73 8.45 5.14
CA GLY A 61 1.38 7.25 4.38
C GLY A 61 0.83 6.14 5.25
N ARG A 62 1.41 5.92 6.43
CA ARG A 62 0.89 4.98 7.42
C ARG A 62 -0.49 5.41 7.93
N GLU A 63 -0.68 6.68 8.25
CA GLU A 63 -1.98 7.20 8.67
C GLU A 63 -3.04 7.06 7.56
N LEU A 64 -2.68 7.25 6.28
CA LEU A 64 -3.56 7.00 5.15
C LEU A 64 -3.97 5.52 5.04
N MET A 65 -3.09 4.57 5.36
CA MET A 65 -3.44 3.15 5.43
C MET A 65 -4.44 2.87 6.56
N MET A 66 -4.18 3.43 7.74
CA MET A 66 -4.99 3.20 8.95
C MET A 66 -6.35 3.89 8.90
N LYS A 67 -6.40 5.09 8.32
CA LYS A 67 -7.55 6.02 8.34
C LYS A 67 -7.92 6.48 6.93
N THR A 68 -7.87 5.57 5.96
CA THR A 68 -8.13 5.86 4.54
C THR A 68 -9.44 6.61 4.33
N ALA A 69 -10.53 6.16 4.97
CA ALA A 69 -11.85 6.77 4.84
C ALA A 69 -11.90 8.21 5.41
N TYR A 70 -11.13 8.50 6.45
CA TYR A 70 -11.05 9.84 7.03
C TYR A 70 -10.34 10.83 6.09
N TYR A 71 -9.27 10.40 5.43
CA TYR A 71 -8.49 11.30 4.56
C TYR A 71 -9.07 11.42 3.16
N ILE A 72 -9.38 10.27 2.54
CA ILE A 72 -9.73 10.20 1.11
C ILE A 72 -11.10 9.54 0.85
N GLY A 73 -11.84 9.20 1.91
CA GLY A 73 -13.16 8.60 1.82
C GLY A 73 -14.26 9.50 1.24
N PRO A 74 -15.53 9.06 1.25
CA PRO A 74 -16.66 9.88 0.79
C PRO A 74 -16.77 11.26 1.47
N ASN A 75 -16.34 11.32 2.74
CA ASN A 75 -16.28 12.54 3.55
C ASN A 75 -14.83 12.96 3.86
N GLY A 76 -13.88 12.57 3.00
CA GLY A 76 -12.45 12.73 3.26
C GLY A 76 -12.01 14.18 3.33
N ILE A 77 -11.13 14.49 4.30
CA ILE A 77 -10.63 15.85 4.53
C ILE A 77 -9.54 16.30 3.54
N LYS A 78 -9.01 15.39 2.73
CA LYS A 78 -7.99 15.65 1.69
C LYS A 78 -8.51 15.42 0.28
N GLY A 79 -9.62 14.71 0.15
CA GLY A 79 -10.31 14.53 -1.11
C GLY A 79 -11.37 13.45 -1.00
N LYS A 80 -12.18 13.32 -2.05
CA LYS A 80 -13.26 12.33 -2.12
C LYS A 80 -12.94 11.36 -3.23
N TYR A 81 -12.12 10.36 -2.90
CA TYR A 81 -11.62 9.38 -3.87
C TYR A 81 -12.31 8.03 -3.74
N LEU A 82 -12.87 7.67 -2.59
CA LEU A 82 -13.52 6.37 -2.37
C LEU A 82 -15.05 6.50 -2.41
N GLY A 83 -15.73 5.43 -2.84
CA GLY A 83 -17.18 5.27 -2.79
C GLY A 83 -17.70 4.62 -1.50
N ASN A 84 -16.82 4.11 -0.63
CA ASN A 84 -17.18 3.54 0.67
C ASN A 84 -16.25 4.02 1.80
N LYS A 85 -16.62 3.70 3.05
CA LYS A 85 -15.88 4.11 4.25
C LYS A 85 -14.92 3.04 4.80
N MET A 86 -14.50 2.10 3.96
CA MET A 86 -13.51 1.09 4.36
C MET A 86 -12.10 1.69 4.38
N ASN A 87 -11.25 1.19 5.27
CA ASN A 87 -9.83 1.49 5.33
C ASN A 87 -9.02 0.39 4.64
N CYS A 88 -7.83 0.73 4.13
CA CYS A 88 -6.90 -0.25 3.56
C CYS A 88 -6.62 -1.39 4.57
N THR A 89 -6.56 -1.06 5.86
CA THR A 89 -6.34 -1.98 6.97
C THR A 89 -7.44 -2.99 7.23
N ASN A 90 -8.64 -2.80 6.63
CA ASN A 90 -9.66 -3.83 6.69
C ASN A 90 -9.26 -5.11 5.92
N CYS A 91 -8.27 -5.03 5.02
CA CYS A 91 -7.67 -6.19 4.34
C CYS A 91 -6.18 -6.32 4.65
N HIS A 92 -5.45 -5.20 4.67
CA HIS A 92 -4.01 -5.12 4.91
C HIS A 92 -3.74 -4.79 6.37
N GLN A 93 -3.95 -5.76 7.27
CA GLN A 93 -3.95 -5.53 8.71
C GLN A 93 -2.60 -4.96 9.21
N ASP A 94 -2.64 -4.22 10.31
CA ASP A 94 -1.50 -3.49 10.87
C ASP A 94 -0.78 -2.60 9.83
N ALA A 95 -1.54 -1.71 9.18
CA ALA A 95 -1.05 -0.89 8.06
C ALA A 95 -0.35 -1.67 6.92
N GLY A 96 -0.56 -2.99 6.81
CA GLY A 96 0.05 -3.85 5.80
C GLY A 96 1.29 -4.61 6.27
N THR A 97 1.61 -4.60 7.57
CA THR A 97 2.75 -5.35 8.13
C THR A 97 2.36 -6.66 8.80
N LYS A 98 1.06 -6.92 9.03
CA LYS A 98 0.62 -8.17 9.66
C LYS A 98 0.94 -9.39 8.78
N PRO A 99 1.58 -10.45 9.33
CA PRO A 99 1.76 -11.73 8.65
C PRO A 99 0.43 -12.30 8.11
N TYR A 100 0.48 -12.90 6.92
CA TYR A 100 -0.62 -13.61 6.26
C TYR A 100 -1.88 -12.78 5.93
N ALA A 101 -1.89 -11.48 6.22
CA ALA A 101 -3.03 -10.59 6.01
C ALA A 101 -2.82 -9.66 4.81
N PHE A 102 -2.56 -10.24 3.63
CA PHE A 102 -2.08 -9.53 2.44
C PHE A 102 -0.95 -8.55 2.75
N ASN A 103 0.12 -9.07 3.32
CA ASN A 103 1.27 -8.27 3.70
C ASN A 103 1.78 -7.42 2.51
N LEU A 104 2.12 -6.16 2.79
CA LEU A 104 2.54 -5.16 1.80
C LEU A 104 4.03 -4.80 1.92
N MET A 105 4.77 -5.43 2.83
CA MET A 105 6.15 -5.05 3.12
C MET A 105 7.08 -5.18 1.92
N SER A 106 6.87 -6.13 1.00
CA SER A 106 7.69 -6.23 -0.23
C SER A 106 7.15 -5.39 -1.40
N SER A 107 6.10 -4.58 -1.20
CA SER A 107 5.42 -3.95 -2.34
C SER A 107 6.27 -2.93 -3.09
N HIS A 108 7.18 -2.23 -2.40
CA HIS A 108 8.05 -1.27 -3.08
C HIS A 108 9.08 -1.97 -3.97
N ASP A 109 9.65 -3.07 -3.51
CA ASP A 109 10.71 -3.79 -4.24
C ASP A 109 10.13 -4.68 -5.36
N ASN A 110 8.88 -5.11 -5.23
CA ASN A 110 8.21 -5.93 -6.24
C ASN A 110 7.68 -5.15 -7.45
N TYR A 111 7.82 -3.82 -7.48
CA TYR A 111 7.28 -2.95 -8.53
C TYR A 111 8.38 -2.11 -9.18
N PRO A 112 8.34 -1.88 -10.52
CA PRO A 112 7.25 -2.20 -11.45
C PRO A 112 7.02 -3.69 -11.75
N GLN A 113 5.77 -4.09 -12.03
CA GLN A 113 5.41 -5.50 -12.26
C GLN A 113 4.38 -5.66 -13.38
N TYR A 114 4.56 -6.63 -14.27
CA TYR A 114 3.52 -7.04 -15.21
C TYR A 114 2.28 -7.56 -14.47
N ARG A 115 1.10 -7.08 -14.86
CA ARG A 115 -0.18 -7.55 -14.34
C ARG A 115 -1.10 -7.97 -15.48
N GLY A 116 -1.46 -9.25 -15.50
CA GLY A 116 -2.29 -9.82 -16.57
C GLY A 116 -3.68 -9.18 -16.69
N ARG A 117 -4.25 -8.66 -15.60
CA ARG A 117 -5.58 -8.00 -15.65
C ARG A 117 -5.53 -6.68 -16.44
N GLU A 118 -4.46 -5.90 -16.29
CA GLU A 118 -4.26 -4.65 -17.02
C GLU A 118 -3.47 -4.85 -18.32
N ASN A 119 -2.94 -6.06 -18.54
CA ASN A 119 -2.05 -6.42 -19.63
C ASN A 119 -0.90 -5.42 -19.84
N LYS A 120 -0.31 -4.93 -18.74
CA LYS A 120 0.83 -4.00 -18.79
C LYS A 120 1.69 -4.11 -17.54
N VAL A 121 2.89 -3.54 -17.63
CA VAL A 121 3.73 -3.29 -16.45
C VAL A 121 3.13 -2.13 -15.68
N LEU A 122 2.76 -2.37 -14.42
CA LEU A 122 2.27 -1.34 -13.51
C LEU A 122 3.39 -0.81 -12.65
N THR A 123 3.34 0.49 -12.38
CA THR A 123 4.02 1.12 -11.24
C THR A 123 3.32 0.77 -9.92
N LEU A 124 3.99 0.99 -8.78
CA LEU A 124 3.35 0.83 -7.48
C LEU A 124 2.22 1.85 -7.27
N ALA A 125 2.35 3.07 -7.78
CA ALA A 125 1.30 4.09 -7.70
C ALA A 125 0.01 3.64 -8.41
N GLU A 126 0.14 3.08 -9.62
CA GLU A 126 -1.00 2.49 -10.33
C GLU A 126 -1.58 1.29 -9.57
N ARG A 127 -0.75 0.51 -8.88
CA ARG A 127 -1.26 -0.57 -8.03
C ARG A 127 -2.08 -0.07 -6.85
N VAL A 128 -1.66 1.01 -6.20
CA VAL A 128 -2.44 1.66 -5.14
C VAL A 128 -3.78 2.14 -5.70
N ASN A 129 -3.77 2.79 -6.86
CA ASN A 129 -4.99 3.21 -7.54
C ASN A 129 -5.91 2.04 -7.92
N ASN A 130 -5.36 0.88 -8.29
CA ASN A 130 -6.17 -0.33 -8.47
C ASN A 130 -6.92 -0.75 -7.19
N CYS A 131 -6.35 -0.53 -6.01
CA CYS A 131 -7.04 -0.76 -4.74
C CYS A 131 -8.11 0.32 -4.49
N VAL A 132 -7.82 1.59 -4.80
CA VAL A 132 -8.81 2.67 -4.64
C VAL A 132 -10.00 2.48 -5.57
N MET A 133 -9.76 2.13 -6.82
CA MET A 133 -10.82 2.03 -7.83
C MET A 133 -11.68 0.78 -7.69
N ARG A 134 -11.12 -0.33 -7.21
CA ARG A 134 -11.82 -1.63 -7.24
C ARG A 134 -12.53 -1.95 -5.93
N PRO A 135 -11.86 -2.33 -4.82
CA PRO A 135 -12.58 -2.57 -3.58
C PRO A 135 -13.33 -1.35 -3.08
N HIS A 136 -12.86 -0.12 -3.33
CA HIS A 136 -13.53 1.07 -2.82
C HIS A 136 -14.49 1.77 -3.80
N SER A 137 -14.74 1.23 -5.00
CA SER A 137 -15.52 1.92 -6.06
C SER A 137 -15.05 3.35 -6.34
N GLY A 138 -13.74 3.59 -6.18
CA GLY A 138 -13.18 4.93 -6.15
C GLY A 138 -12.78 5.49 -7.50
N LYS A 139 -12.24 6.71 -7.46
CA LYS A 139 -11.54 7.38 -8.54
C LYS A 139 -10.04 7.41 -8.22
N PRO A 140 -9.16 7.31 -9.23
CA PRO A 140 -7.72 7.31 -8.98
C PRO A 140 -7.26 8.62 -8.32
N LEU A 141 -6.30 8.51 -7.41
CA LEU A 141 -5.51 9.65 -6.95
C LEU A 141 -4.52 10.07 -8.05
N PRO A 142 -4.13 11.35 -8.13
CA PRO A 142 -2.99 11.78 -8.94
C PRO A 142 -1.74 10.97 -8.59
N LEU A 143 -1.01 10.49 -9.60
CA LEU A 143 0.14 9.60 -9.41
C LEU A 143 1.31 10.29 -8.67
N ASP A 144 1.41 11.61 -8.81
CA ASP A 144 2.37 12.51 -8.17
C ASP A 144 1.75 13.31 -7.00
N GLY A 145 0.49 13.03 -6.66
CA GLY A 145 -0.23 13.71 -5.59
C GLY A 145 0.35 13.40 -4.21
N LYS A 146 0.18 14.33 -3.26
CA LYS A 146 0.74 14.24 -1.91
C LYS A 146 0.39 12.92 -1.21
N GLU A 147 -0.86 12.48 -1.30
CA GLU A 147 -1.36 11.24 -0.70
C GLU A 147 -0.72 10.00 -1.34
N MET A 148 -0.57 9.99 -2.68
CA MET A 148 0.08 8.89 -3.39
C MET A 148 1.56 8.81 -3.02
N VAL A 149 2.27 9.94 -3.04
CA VAL A 149 3.67 10.00 -2.61
C VAL A 149 3.83 9.53 -1.17
N ALA A 150 2.90 9.87 -0.27
CA ALA A 150 2.92 9.41 1.11
C ALA A 150 2.77 7.89 1.23
N PHE A 151 1.83 7.27 0.51
CA PHE A 151 1.72 5.80 0.44
C PHE A 151 3.03 5.16 -0.03
N LEU A 152 3.62 5.68 -1.12
CA LEU A 152 4.88 5.17 -1.65
C LEU A 152 6.05 5.32 -0.68
N SER A 153 6.14 6.46 0.01
CA SER A 153 7.15 6.69 1.06
C SER A 153 7.02 5.68 2.19
N TYR A 154 5.79 5.42 2.65
CA TYR A 154 5.53 4.41 3.68
C TYR A 154 5.93 3.01 3.21
N PHE A 155 5.51 2.59 2.00
CA PHE A 155 5.89 1.30 1.44
C PHE A 155 7.39 1.16 1.25
N LYS A 156 8.07 2.22 0.78
CA LYS A 156 9.53 2.28 0.69
C LYS A 156 10.19 2.08 2.05
N TRP A 157 9.64 2.67 3.11
CA TRP A 157 10.20 2.56 4.45
C TRP A 157 10.03 1.15 5.02
N ILE A 158 8.83 0.55 4.95
CA ILE A 158 8.61 -0.83 5.48
C ILE A 158 9.36 -1.90 4.66
N SER A 159 9.63 -1.66 3.36
CA SER A 159 10.40 -2.61 2.53
C SER A 159 11.85 -2.75 2.98
N LYS A 160 12.42 -1.74 3.67
CA LYS A 160 13.80 -1.81 4.19
C LYS A 160 14.02 -2.90 5.23
N PHE A 161 12.93 -3.38 5.85
CA PHE A 161 12.97 -4.42 6.87
C PHE A 161 12.82 -5.82 6.27
N VAL A 162 12.54 -5.93 4.97
CA VAL A 162 12.46 -7.22 4.28
C VAL A 162 13.87 -7.68 3.87
N PRO A 163 14.21 -8.97 4.04
CA PRO A 163 15.43 -9.56 3.49
C PRO A 163 15.62 -9.30 1.99
N LYS A 164 16.87 -9.27 1.51
CA LYS A 164 17.19 -8.88 0.13
C LYS A 164 16.74 -9.88 -0.94
N ASP A 165 16.62 -11.15 -0.57
CA ASP A 165 16.00 -12.20 -1.39
C ASP A 165 14.47 -12.08 -1.42
N GLY A 166 13.88 -11.22 -0.58
CA GLY A 166 12.46 -10.88 -0.57
C GLY A 166 11.57 -11.92 0.10
N ASP A 167 12.13 -13.02 0.61
CA ASP A 167 11.39 -14.11 1.24
C ASP A 167 11.37 -13.92 2.77
N PHE A 168 10.19 -14.06 3.36
CA PHE A 168 10.02 -14.04 4.80
C PHE A 168 8.70 -14.67 5.22
N LYS A 169 8.68 -15.20 6.44
CA LYS A 169 7.50 -15.83 7.03
C LYS A 169 6.35 -14.82 7.11
N GLY A 170 5.20 -15.17 6.52
CA GLY A 170 4.02 -14.31 6.52
C GLY A 170 3.93 -13.30 5.38
N ALA A 171 4.87 -13.30 4.43
CA ALA A 171 4.83 -12.42 3.25
C ALA A 171 3.59 -12.63 2.37
N LYS A 172 3.15 -13.88 2.22
CA LYS A 172 1.93 -14.28 1.50
C LYS A 172 0.87 -14.68 2.51
N ASN A 173 -0.40 -14.69 2.11
CA ASN A 173 -1.46 -15.34 2.90
C ASN A 173 -1.14 -16.80 3.11
N LEU A 174 -1.73 -17.41 4.14
CA LEU A 174 -1.55 -18.82 4.41
C LEU A 174 -1.93 -19.66 3.19
N GLU A 175 -1.06 -20.62 2.89
CA GLU A 175 -1.41 -21.69 1.99
C GLU A 175 -2.39 -22.62 2.71
N ILE A 176 -3.46 -22.97 2.00
CA ILE A 176 -4.48 -23.88 2.52
C ILE A 176 -4.69 -24.95 1.48
N GLU A 177 -4.87 -26.18 1.94
CA GLU A 177 -5.34 -27.26 1.08
C GLU A 177 -6.82 -27.03 0.78
N PHE A 178 -7.13 -26.88 -0.50
CA PHE A 178 -8.51 -26.75 -0.94
C PHE A 178 -9.12 -28.15 -1.06
N PRO A 179 -10.33 -28.35 -0.52
CA PRO A 179 -11.00 -29.63 -0.68
C PRO A 179 -11.48 -29.78 -2.13
N ASP A 180 -11.53 -31.02 -2.63
CA ASP A 180 -12.10 -31.35 -3.94
C ASP A 180 -13.64 -31.39 -3.91
N VAL A 181 -14.23 -30.36 -3.30
CA VAL A 181 -15.68 -30.13 -3.29
C VAL A 181 -15.96 -28.65 -3.49
N ALA A 182 -17.10 -28.35 -4.11
CA ALA A 182 -17.55 -26.97 -4.26
C ALA A 182 -17.83 -26.31 -2.90
N ALA A 183 -17.59 -25.00 -2.81
CA ALA A 183 -18.00 -24.21 -1.66
C ALA A 183 -19.52 -24.22 -1.52
N SER A 184 -20.05 -24.52 -0.32
CA SER A 184 -21.49 -24.50 -0.03
C SER A 184 -21.89 -23.21 0.70
N PRO A 185 -22.74 -22.36 0.11
CA PRO A 185 -23.31 -21.19 0.77
C PRO A 185 -24.15 -21.55 2.01
N GLU A 186 -24.82 -22.70 2.00
CA GLU A 186 -25.67 -23.18 3.10
C GLU A 186 -24.82 -23.47 4.34
N ARG A 187 -23.72 -24.23 4.16
CA ARG A 187 -22.74 -24.47 5.23
C ARG A 187 -22.06 -23.17 5.64
N GLY A 188 -21.71 -22.32 4.68
CA GLY A 188 -21.12 -21.00 4.92
C GLY A 188 -22.01 -20.10 5.79
N LYS A 189 -23.32 -20.12 5.58
CA LYS A 189 -24.29 -19.35 6.37
C LYS A 189 -24.32 -19.79 7.84
N ALA A 190 -24.30 -21.10 8.09
CA ALA A 190 -24.23 -21.62 9.46
C ALA A 190 -22.95 -21.16 10.17
N LEU A 191 -21.80 -21.34 9.52
CA LEU A 191 -20.50 -20.91 10.06
C LEU A 191 -20.41 -19.40 10.26
N PHE A 192 -20.98 -18.60 9.35
CA PHE A 192 -21.03 -17.15 9.45
C PHE A 192 -21.82 -16.71 10.69
N THR A 193 -23.00 -17.31 10.90
CA THR A 193 -23.85 -17.02 12.05
C THR A 193 -23.13 -17.31 13.37
N GLU A 194 -22.44 -18.43 13.43
CA GLU A 194 -21.72 -18.88 14.62
C GLU A 194 -20.46 -18.04 14.92
N ASN A 195 -19.67 -17.71 13.89
CA ASN A 195 -18.31 -17.20 14.10
C ASN A 195 -18.12 -15.71 13.73
N CYS A 196 -18.96 -15.17 12.85
CA CYS A 196 -18.70 -13.89 12.18
C CYS A 196 -19.74 -12.82 12.49
N ALA A 197 -21.02 -13.21 12.58
CA ALA A 197 -22.15 -12.29 12.69
C ALA A 197 -22.09 -11.39 13.93
N ARG A 198 -21.49 -11.86 15.03
CA ARG A 198 -21.29 -11.07 16.26
C ARG A 198 -20.51 -9.78 16.05
N CYS A 199 -19.66 -9.72 15.02
CA CYS A 199 -18.85 -8.55 14.68
C CYS A 199 -19.34 -7.88 13.39
N HIS A 200 -19.65 -8.68 12.36
CA HIS A 200 -19.99 -8.17 11.04
C HIS A 200 -21.48 -7.94 10.81
N GLY A 201 -22.33 -8.23 11.81
CA GLY A 201 -23.78 -8.14 11.70
C GLY A 201 -24.39 -9.35 11.00
N ASN A 202 -25.67 -9.59 11.27
CA ASN A 202 -26.40 -10.73 10.71
C ASN A 202 -26.55 -10.64 9.17
N ASN A 203 -26.45 -9.43 8.63
CA ASN A 203 -26.51 -9.15 7.20
C ASN A 203 -25.16 -8.67 6.65
N GLY A 204 -24.04 -8.91 7.35
CA GLY A 204 -22.70 -8.52 6.89
C GLY A 204 -22.50 -7.01 6.75
N GLU A 205 -23.37 -6.20 7.37
CA GLU A 205 -23.39 -4.74 7.30
C GLU A 205 -22.24 -4.05 8.06
N GLY A 206 -21.52 -4.81 8.88
CA GLY A 206 -20.42 -4.33 9.71
C GLY A 206 -20.88 -3.43 10.87
N GLN A 207 -19.90 -2.82 11.53
CA GLN A 207 -20.11 -1.91 12.63
C GLN A 207 -19.27 -0.65 12.41
N TYR A 208 -19.93 0.51 12.36
CA TYR A 208 -19.26 1.80 12.30
C TYR A 208 -18.44 2.07 13.57
N ASN A 209 -17.36 2.84 13.43
CA ASN A 209 -16.74 3.52 14.57
C ASN A 209 -17.77 4.48 15.21
N ALA A 210 -17.58 4.80 16.50
CA ALA A 210 -18.49 5.69 17.23
C ALA A 210 -18.71 7.05 16.55
N ASP A 211 -17.67 7.60 15.91
CA ASP A 211 -17.68 8.86 15.17
C ASP A 211 -18.18 8.73 13.70
N LYS A 212 -18.50 7.50 13.26
CA LYS A 212 -18.90 7.16 11.88
C LYS A 212 -17.89 7.56 10.79
N SER A 213 -16.61 7.74 11.17
CA SER A 213 -15.51 8.06 10.23
C SER A 213 -15.10 6.85 9.38
N GLY A 214 -15.41 5.64 9.85
CA GLY A 214 -15.10 4.37 9.21
C GLY A 214 -15.77 3.23 9.96
N TYR A 215 -15.19 2.03 9.87
CA TYR A 215 -15.70 0.82 10.49
C TYR A 215 -14.74 0.23 11.52
N THR A 216 -15.29 -0.21 12.64
CA THR A 216 -14.61 -1.07 13.61
C THR A 216 -14.57 -2.50 13.05
N TYR A 217 -15.71 -2.97 12.57
CA TYR A 217 -15.82 -4.21 11.79
C TYR A 217 -16.34 -3.87 10.40
N PRO A 218 -15.58 -4.11 9.33
CA PRO A 218 -15.98 -3.70 7.99
C PRO A 218 -17.21 -4.48 7.50
N PRO A 219 -18.04 -3.87 6.63
CA PRO A 219 -19.05 -4.59 5.90
C PRO A 219 -18.40 -5.61 4.95
N LEU A 220 -19.03 -6.77 4.81
CA LEU A 220 -18.52 -7.89 4.00
C LEU A 220 -19.20 -7.99 2.64
N TRP A 221 -20.45 -7.52 2.53
CA TRP A 221 -21.18 -7.40 1.27
C TRP A 221 -22.16 -6.21 1.30
N GLY A 222 -22.83 -5.96 0.18
CA GLY A 222 -23.71 -4.81 0.00
C GLY A 222 -22.98 -3.55 -0.50
N ASN A 223 -23.73 -2.44 -0.61
CA ASN A 223 -23.30 -1.23 -1.31
C ASN A 223 -22.07 -0.54 -0.68
N TYR A 224 -21.81 -0.78 0.60
CA TYR A 224 -20.72 -0.13 1.34
C TYR A 224 -19.52 -1.05 1.59
N ALA A 225 -19.57 -2.30 1.12
CA ALA A 225 -18.46 -3.26 1.21
C ALA A 225 -17.49 -3.15 0.03
N TYR A 226 -16.52 -4.06 0.01
CA TYR A 226 -15.63 -4.23 -1.13
C TYR A 226 -16.38 -4.78 -2.34
N GLN A 227 -16.02 -4.31 -3.53
CA GLN A 227 -16.71 -4.69 -4.77
C GLN A 227 -16.18 -5.97 -5.42
N PRO A 228 -16.90 -6.56 -6.39
CA PRO A 228 -16.47 -7.74 -7.14
C PRO A 228 -15.09 -7.63 -7.81
N GLY A 229 -14.65 -6.42 -8.13
CA GLY A 229 -13.30 -6.17 -8.66
C GLY A 229 -12.16 -6.43 -7.66
N SER A 230 -12.46 -6.57 -6.37
CA SER A 230 -11.50 -6.83 -5.28
C SER A 230 -10.94 -8.24 -5.33
N SER A 231 -9.71 -8.42 -4.83
CA SER A 231 -9.18 -9.77 -4.63
C SER A 231 -9.96 -10.55 -3.56
N MET A 232 -10.52 -9.87 -2.57
CA MET A 232 -11.33 -10.48 -1.51
C MET A 232 -12.68 -11.03 -1.99
N HIS A 233 -13.12 -10.66 -3.18
CA HIS A 233 -14.31 -11.27 -3.77
C HIS A 233 -14.06 -12.68 -4.31
N ARG A 234 -12.78 -13.09 -4.43
CA ARG A 234 -12.42 -14.44 -4.86
C ARG A 234 -12.36 -15.36 -3.65
N VAL A 235 -13.24 -16.37 -3.62
CA VAL A 235 -13.35 -17.36 -2.53
C VAL A 235 -11.99 -17.93 -2.12
N ILE A 236 -11.17 -18.32 -3.10
CA ILE A 236 -9.80 -18.84 -2.87
C ILE A 236 -8.94 -17.86 -2.06
N LYS A 237 -8.96 -16.57 -2.41
CA LYS A 237 -8.15 -15.55 -1.73
C LYS A 237 -8.69 -15.19 -0.36
N GLN A 238 -10.00 -15.15 -0.21
CA GLN A 238 -10.65 -14.91 1.07
C GLN A 238 -10.39 -16.06 2.06
N ALA A 239 -10.50 -17.31 1.61
CA ALA A 239 -10.24 -18.47 2.45
C ALA A 239 -8.80 -18.49 3.01
N GLN A 240 -7.82 -18.14 2.18
CA GLN A 240 -6.42 -17.99 2.60
C GLN A 240 -6.20 -16.84 3.59
N TRP A 241 -6.99 -15.75 3.49
CA TRP A 241 -6.86 -14.58 4.36
C TRP A 241 -7.56 -14.75 5.72
N LEU A 242 -8.59 -15.60 5.78
CA LEU A 242 -9.35 -15.87 7.01
C LEU A 242 -8.59 -16.77 8.00
N LYS A 243 -7.54 -17.46 7.54
CA LYS A 243 -6.68 -18.31 8.36
C LYS A 243 -5.50 -17.50 8.85
#